data_AF-A0A9N9EJS9-F1
#
_entry.id   AF-A0A9N9EJS9-F1
#
_cell.length_a   1.000
_cell.length_b   1.000
_cell.length_c   1.000
_cell.angle_alpha   90.00
_cell.angle_beta   90.00
_cell.angle_gamma   90.00
#
_symmetry.space_group_name_H-M   'P 1'
#
loop_
_entity.id
_entity.type
_entity.pdbx_description
1 polymer ?
#
loop_
_entity_poly.entity_id
_entity_poly.type
_entity_poly.pdbx_seq_one_letter_code
_entity_poly.pdbx_strand_id
1 'polypeptide(L)'
;MDYVKDTTSSKWFAQLTQQKQLLGETVDIYHTSIEKMIKRVELGGHQYPNTAKAQMFINGLCPELYMAVSLLTPNTLEDAYARAKAFENTYRNNPTHMAFMAQPIGYPTYLSQRMVGSSVAPQTNHNKTEEALIKLTETINKMMTQYQDQKRSQ
;
A
#
# COMPACT_ATOMS: atom_id res chain seq x y z
N MET A 1 21.74 -43.96 -5.59
CA MET A 1 21.75 -42.51 -5.31
C MET A 1 20.44 -41.96 -5.82
N ASP A 2 19.47 -41.73 -4.93
CA ASP A 2 18.16 -41.20 -5.29
C ASP A 2 18.21 -39.68 -5.42
N TYR A 3 18.20 -39.19 -6.66
CA TYR A 3 18.15 -37.77 -7.00
C TYR A 3 16.73 -37.42 -7.47
N VAL A 4 15.74 -37.48 -6.57
CA VAL A 4 14.33 -37.15 -6.88
C VAL A 4 13.73 -36.19 -5.83
N LYS A 5 14.47 -35.15 -5.44
CA LYS A 5 13.94 -34.07 -4.59
C LYS A 5 13.81 -32.70 -5.28
N ASP A 6 14.31 -32.55 -6.51
CA ASP A 6 14.53 -31.22 -7.10
C ASP A 6 13.41 -30.73 -8.03
N THR A 7 12.65 -31.63 -8.67
CA THR A 7 11.69 -31.25 -9.71
C THR A 7 10.46 -30.51 -9.18
N THR A 8 9.94 -30.94 -8.03
CA THR A 8 8.74 -30.35 -7.42
C THR A 8 9.03 -28.96 -6.85
N SER A 9 10.15 -28.80 -6.17
CA SER A 9 10.52 -27.52 -5.56
C SER A 9 10.84 -26.45 -6.60
N SER A 10 11.61 -26.83 -7.62
CA SER A 10 11.90 -25.95 -8.75
C SER A 10 10.62 -25.51 -9.48
N LYS A 11 9.62 -26.40 -9.63
CA LYS A 11 8.32 -26.05 -10.22
C LYS A 11 7.54 -25.05 -9.36
N TRP A 12 7.45 -25.26 -8.05
CA TRP A 12 6.73 -24.34 -7.16
C TRP A 12 7.43 -23.00 -7.02
N PHE A 13 8.77 -22.98 -6.99
CA PHE A 13 9.55 -21.75 -7.02
C PHE A 13 9.34 -20.96 -8.32
N ALA A 14 9.33 -21.65 -9.47
CA ALA A 14 9.00 -21.03 -10.75
C ALA A 14 7.57 -20.46 -10.78
N GLN A 15 6.60 -21.18 -10.21
CA GLN A 15 5.22 -20.66 -10.08
C GLN A 15 5.13 -19.45 -9.15
N LEU A 16 5.84 -19.47 -8.01
CA LEU A 16 5.84 -18.38 -7.05
C LEU A 16 6.47 -17.10 -7.63
N THR A 17 7.52 -17.23 -8.43
CA THR A 17 8.18 -16.09 -9.10
C THR A 17 7.39 -15.56 -10.29
N GLN A 18 6.55 -16.39 -10.92
CA GLN A 18 5.62 -15.99 -11.97
C GLN A 18 4.31 -15.42 -11.45
N GLN A 19 3.96 -15.67 -10.20
CA GLN A 19 2.73 -15.15 -9.61
C GLN A 19 2.78 -13.63 -9.56
N LYS A 20 1.86 -12.99 -10.30
CA LYS A 20 1.62 -11.55 -10.28
C LYS A 20 0.22 -11.29 -9.77
N GLN A 21 0.05 -10.17 -9.09
CA GLN A 21 -1.23 -9.59 -8.74
C GLN A 21 -1.98 -9.26 -10.05
N LEU A 22 -3.22 -9.74 -10.16
CA LEU A 22 -4.06 -9.48 -11.32
C LEU A 22 -4.59 -8.04 -11.30
N LEU A 23 -4.95 -7.52 -12.48
CA LEU A 23 -5.56 -6.20 -12.58
C LEU A 23 -6.90 -6.18 -11.83
N GLY A 24 -7.05 -5.28 -10.86
CA GLY A 24 -8.24 -5.20 -10.01
C GLY A 24 -8.30 -6.23 -8.86
N GLU A 25 -7.31 -7.14 -8.75
CA GLU A 25 -7.17 -7.99 -7.57
C GLU A 25 -6.71 -7.15 -6.38
N THR A 26 -7.34 -7.36 -5.22
CA THR A 26 -6.99 -6.63 -4.00
C THR A 26 -5.70 -7.18 -3.39
N VAL A 27 -5.00 -6.33 -2.64
CA VAL A 27 -3.79 -6.74 -1.91
C VAL A 27 -4.05 -7.91 -0.96
N ASP A 28 -5.24 -7.98 -0.34
CA ASP A 28 -5.60 -9.06 0.60
C ASP A 28 -5.72 -10.42 -0.11
N ILE A 29 -6.34 -10.44 -1.29
CA ILE A 29 -6.54 -11.66 -2.09
C ILE A 29 -5.18 -12.15 -2.57
N TYR A 30 -4.38 -11.24 -3.14
CA TYR A 30 -3.03 -11.55 -3.62
C TYR A 30 -2.12 -12.04 -2.48
N HIS A 31 -2.13 -11.37 -1.33
CA HIS A 31 -1.36 -11.77 -0.15
C HIS A 31 -1.73 -13.18 0.32
N THR A 32 -3.03 -13.48 0.42
CA THR A 32 -3.51 -14.81 0.81
C THR A 32 -3.05 -15.89 -0.17
N SER A 33 -3.02 -15.59 -1.47
CA SER A 33 -2.52 -16.51 -2.50
C SER A 33 -1.02 -16.81 -2.32
N ILE A 34 -0.22 -15.76 -2.17
CA ILE A 34 1.23 -15.86 -1.94
C ILE A 34 1.54 -16.64 -0.66
N GLU A 35 0.86 -16.33 0.45
CA GLU A 35 1.08 -16.99 1.74
C GLU A 35 0.79 -18.50 1.65
N LYS A 36 -0.31 -18.88 1.00
CA LYS A 36 -0.65 -20.30 0.76
C LYS A 36 0.41 -21.00 -0.09
N MET A 37 0.95 -20.33 -1.10
CA MET A 37 1.97 -20.90 -1.97
C MET A 37 3.30 -21.08 -1.25
N ILE A 38 3.74 -20.07 -0.48
CA ILE A 38 4.92 -20.16 0.38
C ILE A 38 4.77 -21.34 1.34
N LYS A 39 3.65 -21.45 2.07
CA LYS A 39 3.40 -22.56 3.00
C LYS A 39 3.51 -23.93 2.30
N ARG A 40 3.00 -24.08 1.08
CA ARG A 40 3.12 -25.32 0.30
C ARG A 40 4.57 -25.66 -0.05
N VAL A 41 5.37 -24.66 -0.42
CA VAL A 41 6.80 -24.87 -0.73
C VAL A 41 7.58 -25.25 0.54
N GLU A 42 7.28 -24.60 1.66
CA GLU A 42 7.92 -24.86 2.94
C GLU A 42 7.58 -26.25 3.49
N LEU A 43 6.34 -26.71 3.31
CA LEU A 43 5.95 -28.10 3.61
C LEU A 43 6.72 -29.12 2.76
N GLY A 44 7.15 -28.72 1.55
CA GLY A 44 8.03 -29.51 0.68
C GLY A 44 9.50 -29.49 1.10
N GLY A 45 9.84 -28.94 2.27
CA GLY A 45 11.19 -28.93 2.84
C GLY A 45 12.06 -27.74 2.44
N HIS A 46 11.50 -26.74 1.75
CA HIS A 46 12.24 -25.57 1.28
C HIS A 46 11.84 -24.33 2.08
N GLN A 47 12.59 -24.02 3.12
CA GLN A 47 12.35 -22.81 3.92
C GLN A 47 13.02 -21.60 3.27
N TYR A 48 12.26 -20.50 3.18
CA TYR A 48 12.78 -19.24 2.68
C TYR A 48 13.05 -18.27 3.83
N PRO A 49 14.14 -17.48 3.78
CA PRO A 49 14.31 -16.39 4.71
C PRO A 49 13.21 -15.34 4.52
N ASN A 50 12.87 -14.62 5.60
CA ASN A 50 11.80 -13.62 5.59
C ASN A 50 11.97 -12.55 4.49
N THR A 51 13.22 -12.14 4.24
CA THR A 51 13.56 -11.17 3.20
C THR A 51 13.23 -11.71 1.80
N ALA A 52 13.51 -12.98 1.52
CA ALA A 52 13.14 -13.60 0.24
C ALA A 52 11.61 -13.66 0.07
N LYS A 53 10.87 -14.03 1.12
CA LYS A 53 9.40 -14.04 1.10
C LYS A 53 8.83 -12.64 0.81
N ALA A 54 9.40 -11.62 1.45
CA ALA A 54 9.02 -10.22 1.22
C ALA A 54 9.27 -9.83 -0.24
N GLN A 55 10.46 -10.11 -0.78
CA GLN A 55 10.81 -9.79 -2.17
C GLN A 55 9.94 -10.53 -3.19
N MET A 56 9.61 -11.80 -2.94
CA MET A 56 8.68 -12.56 -3.79
C MET A 56 7.31 -11.88 -3.88
N PHE A 57 6.76 -11.49 -2.74
CA PHE A 57 5.49 -10.76 -2.68
C PHE A 57 5.57 -9.42 -3.43
N ILE A 58 6.60 -8.61 -3.14
CA ILE A 58 6.81 -7.29 -3.75
C ILE A 58 6.94 -7.41 -5.27
N ASN A 59 7.76 -8.33 -5.76
CA ASN A 59 8.02 -8.51 -7.18
C ASN A 59 6.76 -8.90 -7.97
N GLY A 60 5.77 -9.49 -7.30
CA GLY A 60 4.51 -9.82 -7.94
C GLY A 60 3.41 -8.76 -7.78
N LEU A 61 3.63 -7.68 -7.03
CA LEU A 61 2.66 -6.58 -6.96
C LEU A 61 2.46 -5.93 -8.33
N CYS A 62 1.30 -5.29 -8.52
CA CYS A 62 1.09 -4.43 -9.69
C CYS A 62 2.10 -3.26 -9.67
N PRO A 63 2.48 -2.70 -10.83
CA PRO A 63 3.58 -1.73 -10.95
C PRO A 63 3.51 -0.55 -9.98
N GLU A 64 2.30 -0.06 -9.72
CA GLU A 64 2.04 1.10 -8.87
C GLU A 64 2.34 0.79 -7.40
N LEU A 65 1.92 -0.38 -6.93
CA LEU A 65 2.20 -0.85 -5.57
C LEU A 65 3.66 -1.31 -5.43
N TYR A 66 4.20 -1.97 -6.44
CA TYR A 66 5.60 -2.38 -6.48
C TYR A 66 6.53 -1.19 -6.24
N MET A 67 6.34 -0.09 -6.97
CA MET A 67 7.18 1.11 -6.85
C MET A 67 7.07 1.73 -5.45
N ALA A 68 5.87 1.79 -4.90
CA ALA A 68 5.62 2.39 -3.58
C ALA A 68 6.20 1.55 -2.43
N VAL A 69 6.08 0.22 -2.51
CA VAL A 69 6.50 -0.70 -1.45
C VAL A 69 8.01 -0.98 -1.50
N SER A 70 8.60 -1.07 -2.70
CA SER A 70 10.04 -1.37 -2.88
C SER A 70 10.95 -0.30 -2.26
N LEU A 71 10.57 0.99 -2.35
CA LEU A 71 11.31 2.11 -1.75
C LEU A 71 11.43 2.03 -0.22
N LEU A 72 10.53 1.27 0.41
CA LEU A 72 10.42 1.16 1.85
C LEU A 72 11.15 -0.06 2.44
N THR A 73 11.81 -0.84 1.58
CA THR A 73 12.67 -1.97 1.91
C THR A 73 12.12 -2.89 3.03
N PRO A 74 10.90 -3.44 2.89
CA PRO A 74 10.36 -4.35 3.89
C PRO A 74 11.15 -5.67 3.92
N ASN A 75 11.46 -6.15 5.12
CA ASN A 75 12.27 -7.34 5.35
C ASN A 75 11.44 -8.59 5.71
N THR A 76 10.14 -8.41 5.88
CA THR A 76 9.19 -9.48 6.19
C THR A 76 7.99 -9.41 5.25
N LEU A 77 7.34 -10.56 5.02
CA LEU A 77 6.12 -10.63 4.22
C LEU A 77 5.02 -9.74 4.81
N GLU A 78 4.88 -9.75 6.14
CA GLU A 78 3.90 -8.94 6.86
C GLU A 78 4.16 -7.43 6.68
N ASP A 79 5.41 -6.98 6.79
CA ASP A 79 5.75 -5.57 6.53
C ASP A 79 5.44 -5.16 5.09
N ALA A 80 5.74 -6.04 4.13
CA ALA A 80 5.47 -5.77 2.72
C ALA A 80 3.95 -5.68 2.46
N TYR A 81 3.18 -6.59 3.06
CA TYR A 81 1.72 -6.61 3.02
C TYR A 81 1.12 -5.36 3.67
N ALA A 82 1.51 -5.01 4.89
CA ALA A 82 1.00 -3.84 5.60
C ALA A 82 1.24 -2.54 4.81
N ARG A 83 2.42 -2.39 4.21
CA ARG A 83 2.74 -1.24 3.35
C ARG A 83 1.92 -1.25 2.07
N ALA A 84 1.84 -2.38 1.37
CA ALA A 84 1.01 -2.51 0.17
C ALA A 84 -0.45 -2.18 0.47
N LYS A 85 -0.96 -2.59 1.63
CA LYS A 85 -2.32 -2.34 2.08
C LYS A 85 -2.57 -0.87 2.40
N ALA A 86 -1.62 -0.22 3.07
CA ALA A 86 -1.68 1.21 3.34
C ALA A 86 -1.74 2.01 2.04
N PHE A 87 -0.92 1.66 1.06
CA PHE A 87 -0.96 2.27 -0.27
C PHE A 87 -2.27 1.99 -1.00
N GLU A 88 -2.72 0.73 -1.06
CA GLU A 88 -4.00 0.39 -1.69
C GLU A 88 -5.16 1.24 -1.12
N ASN A 89 -5.20 1.42 0.20
CA ASN A 89 -6.22 2.22 0.84
C ASN A 89 -6.11 3.71 0.48
N THR A 90 -4.91 4.29 0.43
CA THR A 90 -4.74 5.69 0.00
C THR A 90 -5.10 5.88 -1.48
N TYR A 91 -4.82 4.89 -2.33
CA TYR A 91 -5.18 4.91 -3.76
C TYR A 91 -6.68 4.76 -4.01
N ARG A 92 -7.39 3.85 -3.32
CA ARG A 92 -8.85 3.67 -3.49
C ARG A 92 -9.65 4.90 -3.09
N ASN A 93 -9.15 5.63 -2.09
CA ASN A 93 -9.80 6.85 -1.62
C ASN A 93 -9.54 8.07 -2.53
N ASN A 94 -8.78 7.91 -3.63
CA ASN A 94 -8.50 8.95 -4.61
C ASN A 94 -9.10 8.62 -6.00
N PRO A 95 -10.18 9.31 -6.43
CA PRO A 95 -10.90 9.02 -7.68
C PRO A 95 -10.05 9.09 -8.95
N THR A 96 -9.02 9.93 -8.96
CA THR A 96 -8.15 10.17 -10.11
C THR A 96 -7.27 8.95 -10.43
N HIS A 97 -6.95 8.13 -9.43
CA HIS A 97 -6.06 6.97 -9.60
C HIS A 97 -6.79 5.71 -10.05
N MET A 98 -8.08 5.54 -9.72
CA MET A 98 -8.88 4.43 -10.27
C MET A 98 -8.94 4.46 -11.80
N ALA A 99 -8.98 5.66 -12.39
CA ALA A 99 -8.94 5.85 -13.83
C ALA A 99 -7.59 5.42 -14.47
N PHE A 100 -6.49 5.52 -13.72
CA PHE A 100 -5.17 5.06 -14.16
C PHE A 100 -5.07 3.52 -14.16
N MET A 101 -5.65 2.87 -13.15
CA MET A 101 -5.63 1.40 -12.98
C MET A 101 -6.55 0.66 -13.98
N ALA A 102 -7.61 1.32 -14.45
CA ALA A 102 -8.56 0.73 -15.40
C ALA A 102 -8.09 0.82 -16.88
N GLN A 103 -6.93 1.45 -17.15
CA GLN A 103 -6.44 1.61 -18.51
C GLN A 103 -5.73 0.33 -18.98
N PRO A 104 -6.12 -0.26 -20.13
CA PRO A 104 -5.37 -1.36 -20.72
C PRO A 104 -3.98 -0.86 -21.13
N ILE A 105 -2.95 -1.65 -20.77
CA ILE A 105 -1.55 -1.42 -21.10
C ILE A 105 -1.43 -1.31 -22.63
N GLY A 106 -1.28 -0.09 -23.14
CA GLY A 106 -1.30 0.08 -24.59
C GLY A 106 -1.08 1.46 -25.18
N TYR A 107 -0.79 2.55 -24.46
CA TYR A 107 -0.26 3.79 -25.07
C TYR A 107 0.61 4.58 -24.10
N PRO A 108 1.78 5.11 -24.54
CA PRO A 108 2.54 6.06 -23.75
C PRO A 108 1.79 7.39 -23.82
N THR A 109 1.03 7.73 -22.79
CA THR A 109 0.63 9.13 -22.63
C THR A 109 1.86 9.86 -22.14
N TYR A 110 2.55 10.51 -23.08
CA TYR A 110 3.61 11.45 -22.78
C TYR A 110 3.14 12.38 -21.67
N LEU A 111 3.94 12.48 -20.61
CA LEU A 111 3.92 13.56 -19.64
C LEU A 111 3.84 14.89 -20.41
N SER A 112 2.63 15.41 -20.59
CA SER A 112 2.43 16.81 -20.91
C SER A 112 2.58 17.55 -19.59
N GLN A 113 3.84 17.84 -19.28
CA GLN A 113 4.21 18.73 -18.21
C GLN A 113 3.73 20.14 -18.58
N ARG A 114 2.46 20.44 -18.28
CA ARG A 114 2.04 21.83 -18.07
C ARG A 114 2.52 22.25 -16.70
N MET A 115 3.73 22.80 -16.66
CA MET A 115 4.08 23.77 -15.64
C MET A 115 3.23 25.02 -15.88
N VAL A 116 2.06 25.07 -15.27
CA VAL A 116 1.40 26.32 -14.89
C VAL A 116 0.81 26.08 -13.50
N GLY A 117 1.31 26.84 -12.53
CA GLY A 117 1.12 26.57 -11.11
C GLY A 117 -0.34 26.46 -10.66
N SER A 118 -0.60 25.48 -9.83
CA SER A 118 -1.31 25.64 -8.56
C SER A 118 -1.37 24.28 -7.87
N SER A 119 -0.77 24.21 -6.70
CA SER A 119 -0.86 23.08 -5.78
C SER A 119 -2.32 22.95 -5.33
N VAL A 120 -3.09 22.02 -5.91
CA VAL A 120 -4.42 21.68 -5.40
C VAL A 120 -4.36 20.27 -4.85
N ALA A 121 -4.35 20.19 -3.52
CA ALA A 121 -4.39 18.96 -2.74
C ALA A 121 -5.69 18.17 -3.02
N PRO A 122 -5.69 16.84 -2.76
CA PRO A 122 -6.88 16.02 -2.91
C PRO A 122 -7.95 16.51 -1.94
N GLN A 123 -9.12 16.89 -2.46
CA GLN A 123 -10.30 17.17 -1.65
C GLN A 123 -10.82 15.87 -1.05
N THR A 124 -10.21 15.43 0.05
CA THR A 124 -10.92 14.72 1.11
C THR A 124 -12.00 15.66 1.63
N ASN A 125 -13.18 15.14 1.99
CA ASN A 125 -14.34 15.88 2.53
C ASN A 125 -13.93 17.07 3.43
N HIS A 126 -13.65 18.21 2.80
CA HIS A 126 -12.85 19.30 3.38
C HIS A 126 -13.65 19.95 4.50
N ASN A 127 -14.97 19.93 4.33
CA ASN A 127 -15.95 20.59 5.15
C ASN A 127 -15.97 20.03 6.59
N LYS A 128 -15.81 18.70 6.78
CA LYS A 128 -15.87 18.09 8.12
C LYS A 128 -14.58 18.27 8.91
N THR A 129 -13.44 18.16 8.23
CA THR A 129 -12.12 18.31 8.87
C THR A 129 -11.85 19.78 9.19
N GLU A 130 -12.19 20.71 8.30
CA GLU A 130 -12.10 22.15 8.60
C GLU A 130 -13.08 22.58 9.70
N GLU A 131 -14.32 22.09 9.69
CA GLU A 131 -15.28 22.41 10.75
C GLU A 131 -14.78 21.90 12.12
N ALA A 132 -14.15 20.72 12.17
CA ALA A 132 -13.54 20.21 13.40
C ALA A 132 -12.36 21.07 13.87
N LEU A 133 -11.51 21.56 12.95
CA LEU A 133 -10.38 22.44 13.27
C LEU A 133 -10.84 23.83 13.71
N ILE A 134 -11.89 24.39 13.07
CA ILE A 134 -12.51 25.67 13.45
C ILE A 134 -13.12 25.55 14.85
N LYS A 135 -13.93 24.50 15.10
CA LYS A 135 -14.53 24.25 16.43
C LYS A 135 -13.48 24.05 17.51
N LEU A 136 -12.39 23.35 17.21
CA LEU A 136 -11.30 23.17 18.17
C LEU A 136 -10.63 24.51 18.51
N THR A 137 -10.37 25.34 17.50
CA THR A 137 -9.78 26.68 17.67
C THR A 137 -10.68 27.59 18.50
N GLU A 138 -11.98 27.62 18.21
CA GLU A 138 -12.97 28.37 18.99
C GLU A 138 -13.04 27.90 20.45
N THR A 139 -13.00 26.59 20.67
CA THR A 139 -13.04 26.00 22.01
C THR A 139 -11.82 26.41 22.83
N ILE A 140 -10.62 26.35 22.23
CA ILE A 140 -9.38 26.76 22.89
C ILE A 140 -9.42 28.25 23.25
N ASN A 141 -9.86 29.11 22.33
CA ASN A 141 -9.97 30.55 22.58
C ASN A 141 -10.97 30.85 23.70
N LYS A 142 -12.14 30.20 23.68
CA LYS A 142 -13.16 30.36 24.73
C LYS A 142 -12.65 29.93 26.10
N MET A 143 -11.95 28.79 26.18
CA MET A 143 -11.34 28.32 27.43
C MET A 143 -10.25 29.27 27.91
N MET A 144 -9.45 29.84 27.01
CA MET A 144 -8.41 30.81 27.37
C MET A 144 -9.03 32.10 27.93
N THR A 145 -10.09 32.62 27.32
CA THR A 145 -10.83 33.77 27.85
C THR A 145 -11.43 33.45 29.21
N GLN A 146 -12.09 32.30 29.37
CA GLN A 146 -12.67 31.88 30.64
C GLN A 146 -11.60 31.73 31.74
N TYR A 147 -10.43 31.19 31.40
CA TYR A 147 -9.32 31.07 32.34
C TYR A 147 -8.76 32.43 32.79
N GLN A 148 -8.72 33.42 31.88
CA GLN A 148 -8.29 34.79 32.22
C GLN A 148 -9.34 35.52 33.09
N ASP A 149 -10.62 35.34 32.79
CA ASP A 149 -11.71 35.91 33.59
C ASP A 149 -11.75 35.28 35.00
N GLN A 150 -11.54 33.96 35.11
CA GLN A 150 -11.45 33.27 36.39
C GLN A 150 -10.24 33.72 37.22
N LYS A 151 -9.14 34.12 36.59
CA LYS A 151 -7.99 34.75 37.27
C LYS A 151 -8.22 36.20 37.68
N ARG A 152 -9.16 36.92 37.06
CA ARG A 152 -9.51 38.31 37.41
C ARG A 152 -10.56 38.43 38.51
N SER A 153 -11.29 37.36 38.83
CA SER A 153 -12.29 37.31 39.91
C SER A 153 -11.76 36.72 41.22
N GLN A 154 -10.44 36.55 41.36
CA GLN A 154 -9.75 36.30 42.64
C GLN A 154 -8.96 37.55 43.04
#